data_AF-A0A8W7P197-F1
#
_entry.id   AF-A0A8W7P197-F1
#
_cell.length_a   1.000
_cell.length_b   1.000
_cell.length_c   1.000
_cell.angle_alpha   90.00
_cell.angle_beta   90.00
_cell.angle_gamma   90.00
#
_symmetry.space_group_name_H-M   'P 1'
#
loop_
_entity.id
_entity.type
_entity.pdbx_description
1 polymer ?
#
loop_
_entity_poly.entity_id
_entity_poly.type
_entity_poly.pdbx_seq_one_letter_code
_entity_poly.pdbx_strand_id
1 'polypeptide(L)'
;MARGHIAARADFIYATQQNATFWFLNAAPQWQNFNAGNWERIESSVKSFVAARNIRVRVYGGTYGVQTQADGNGDHREIFLDFDPNGRTRLRAPKVYYKILHNEAQNSGIVLIGVNNVHISLEEIQRDYIFCTDVSSRIGWINWDRENLSRGYSYACEVNEFNRVTGHLPQLNVASLLI
;
A
#
# COMPACT_ATOMS: atom_id res chain seq x y z
N MET A 1 -0.09 16.09 -4.95
CA MET A 1 -0.55 14.72 -4.67
C MET A 1 -1.96 14.51 -5.21
N ALA A 2 -2.32 13.29 -5.55
CA ALA A 2 -3.68 12.88 -5.93
C ALA A 2 -4.42 12.22 -4.75
N ARG A 3 -5.72 11.98 -4.96
CA ARG A 3 -6.55 11.16 -4.08
C ARG A 3 -6.31 9.69 -4.43
N GLY A 4 -5.48 9.01 -3.64
CA GLY A 4 -5.23 7.58 -3.80
C GLY A 4 -6.33 6.76 -3.16
N HIS A 5 -7.04 5.96 -3.94
CA HIS A 5 -8.12 5.12 -3.43
C HIS A 5 -7.54 3.92 -2.67
N ILE A 6 -8.10 3.60 -1.50
CA ILE A 6 -7.69 2.44 -0.69
C ILE A 6 -8.34 1.16 -1.25
N ALA A 7 -9.66 1.20 -1.45
CA ALA A 7 -10.38 0.22 -2.26
C ALA A 7 -10.50 0.76 -3.70
N ALA A 8 -9.92 0.05 -4.67
CA ALA A 8 -9.87 0.53 -6.05
C ALA A 8 -11.25 0.41 -6.70
N ARG A 9 -11.60 1.39 -7.53
CA ARG A 9 -12.84 1.35 -8.32
C ARG A 9 -12.99 0.05 -9.11
N ALA A 10 -11.88 -0.41 -9.70
CA ALA A 10 -11.84 -1.56 -10.58
C ALA A 10 -11.98 -2.91 -9.85
N ASP A 11 -12.02 -2.92 -8.52
CA ASP A 11 -12.28 -4.12 -7.73
C ASP A 11 -13.80 -4.40 -7.59
N PHE A 12 -14.66 -3.46 -8.02
CA PHE A 12 -16.11 -3.56 -7.90
C PHE A 12 -16.83 -3.66 -9.24
N ILE A 13 -17.86 -4.50 -9.27
CA ILE A 13 -18.66 -4.77 -10.49
C ILE A 13 -19.80 -3.75 -10.63
N TYR A 14 -20.49 -3.42 -9.53
CA TYR A 14 -21.66 -2.56 -9.57
C TYR A 14 -21.29 -1.06 -9.60
N ALA A 15 -21.98 -0.29 -10.43
CA ALA A 15 -21.74 1.15 -10.55
C ALA A 15 -21.89 1.92 -9.22
N THR A 16 -22.82 1.50 -8.36
CA THR A 16 -23.02 2.09 -7.03
C THR A 16 -21.80 1.89 -6.13
N GLN A 17 -21.20 0.69 -6.15
CA GLN A 17 -19.96 0.40 -5.42
C GLN A 17 -18.77 1.16 -6.00
N GLN A 18 -18.66 1.22 -7.33
CA GLN A 18 -17.61 2.00 -8.00
C GLN A 18 -17.68 3.48 -7.62
N ASN A 19 -18.89 4.07 -7.59
CA ASN A 19 -19.09 5.46 -7.17
C ASN A 19 -18.75 5.67 -5.69
N ALA A 20 -19.03 4.69 -4.83
CA ALA A 20 -18.68 4.75 -3.42
C ALA A 20 -17.15 4.84 -3.19
N THR A 21 -16.31 4.35 -4.11
CA THR A 21 -14.84 4.44 -3.96
C THR A 21 -14.28 5.87 -4.03
N PHE A 22 -15.04 6.83 -4.55
CA PHE A 22 -14.61 8.23 -4.71
C PHE A 22 -14.86 9.10 -3.47
N TRP A 23 -15.46 8.54 -2.41
CA TRP A 23 -15.61 9.24 -1.14
C TRP A 23 -14.27 9.41 -0.45
N PHE A 24 -14.06 10.56 0.20
CA PHE A 24 -12.80 10.84 0.92
C PHE A 24 -12.51 9.86 2.08
N LEU A 25 -13.53 9.16 2.58
CA LEU A 25 -13.37 8.06 3.54
C LEU A 25 -12.51 6.90 2.98
N ASN A 26 -12.46 6.75 1.66
CA ASN A 26 -11.70 5.73 0.94
C ASN A 26 -10.44 6.30 0.28
N ALA A 27 -10.03 7.53 0.59
CA ALA A 27 -8.90 8.17 -0.07
C ALA A 27 -7.86 8.70 0.92
N ALA A 28 -6.59 8.56 0.55
CA ALA A 28 -5.50 9.23 1.22
C ALA A 28 -4.60 9.98 0.21
N PRO A 29 -3.75 10.92 0.64
CA PRO A 29 -2.81 11.58 -0.25
C PRO A 29 -1.84 10.59 -0.88
N GLN A 30 -1.67 10.66 -2.20
CA GLN A 30 -0.77 9.75 -2.92
C GLN A 30 0.03 10.49 -3.99
N TRP A 31 1.30 10.14 -4.16
CA TRP A 31 2.09 10.62 -5.29
C TRP A 31 1.57 10.04 -6.61
N GLN A 32 1.38 10.88 -7.62
CA GLN A 32 0.78 10.46 -8.90
C GLN A 32 1.62 9.40 -9.61
N ASN A 33 2.94 9.57 -9.63
CA ASN A 33 3.85 8.62 -10.30
C ASN A 33 3.89 7.26 -9.60
N PHE A 34 3.71 7.22 -8.27
CA PHE A 34 3.52 5.99 -7.52
C PHE A 34 2.16 5.35 -7.83
N ASN A 35 1.07 6.13 -7.76
CA ASN A 35 -0.29 5.66 -8.02
C ASN A 35 -0.44 5.05 -9.43
N ALA A 36 0.02 5.76 -10.46
CA ALA A 36 -0.02 5.32 -11.85
C ALA A 36 1.16 4.41 -12.25
N GLY A 37 2.04 4.09 -11.30
CA GLY A 37 3.25 3.30 -11.51
C GLY A 37 3.09 1.89 -10.94
N ASN A 38 3.93 1.54 -9.97
CA ASN A 38 3.92 0.21 -9.37
C ASN A 38 2.66 -0.07 -8.56
N TRP A 39 1.97 0.94 -8.03
CA TRP A 39 0.70 0.71 -7.32
C TRP A 39 -0.40 0.17 -8.24
N GLU A 40 -0.64 0.82 -9.38
CA GLU A 40 -1.59 0.33 -10.39
C GLU A 40 -1.26 -1.11 -10.84
N ARG A 41 0.04 -1.41 -11.01
CA ARG A 41 0.50 -2.77 -11.37
C ARG A 41 0.20 -3.80 -10.30
N ILE A 42 0.33 -3.46 -9.03
CA ILE A 42 -0.09 -4.31 -7.91
C ILE A 42 -1.60 -4.58 -8.03
N GLU A 43 -2.40 -3.54 -8.19
CA GLU A 43 -3.87 -3.67 -8.24
C GLU A 43 -4.34 -4.50 -9.44
N SER A 44 -3.76 -4.30 -10.62
CA SER A 44 -4.08 -5.09 -11.81
C SER A 44 -3.58 -6.54 -11.69
N SER A 45 -2.37 -6.77 -11.17
CA SER A 45 -1.80 -8.11 -11.01
C SER A 45 -2.56 -8.95 -9.98
N VAL A 46 -3.03 -8.35 -8.89
CA VAL A 46 -3.87 -9.03 -7.88
C VAL A 46 -5.14 -9.59 -8.51
N LYS A 47 -5.83 -8.79 -9.33
CA LYS A 47 -7.06 -9.25 -10.02
C LYS A 47 -6.77 -10.42 -10.96
N SER A 48 -5.72 -10.28 -11.78
CA SER A 48 -5.30 -11.32 -12.72
C SER A 48 -4.91 -12.61 -12.00
N PHE A 49 -4.17 -12.52 -10.89
CA PHE A 49 -3.76 -13.66 -10.07
C PHE A 49 -4.96 -14.40 -9.48
N VAL A 50 -5.88 -13.68 -8.83
CA VAL A 50 -7.08 -14.26 -8.21
C VAL A 50 -7.96 -14.95 -9.25
N ALA A 51 -8.16 -14.30 -10.40
CA ALA A 51 -8.94 -14.85 -11.51
C ALA A 51 -8.27 -16.09 -12.12
N ALA A 52 -6.97 -16.04 -12.42
CA ALA A 52 -6.23 -17.13 -13.04
C ALA A 52 -6.19 -18.39 -12.16
N ARG A 53 -6.18 -18.21 -10.83
CA ARG A 53 -6.19 -19.31 -9.86
C ARG A 53 -7.59 -19.77 -9.47
N ASN A 54 -8.63 -19.05 -9.88
CA ASN A 54 -10.01 -19.31 -9.50
C ASN A 54 -10.18 -19.43 -7.97
N ILE A 55 -9.54 -18.52 -7.23
CA ILE A 55 -9.63 -18.46 -5.76
C ILE A 55 -10.48 -17.27 -5.31
N ARG A 56 -10.91 -17.30 -4.06
CA ARG A 56 -11.54 -16.17 -3.41
C ARG A 56 -10.61 -15.60 -2.36
N VAL A 57 -10.34 -14.32 -2.42
CA VAL A 57 -9.56 -13.61 -1.42
C VAL A 57 -10.40 -12.50 -0.79
N ARG A 58 -10.22 -12.28 0.50
CA ARG A 58 -10.60 -11.05 1.15
C ARG A 58 -9.43 -10.07 1.05
N VAL A 59 -9.70 -8.85 0.60
CA VAL A 59 -8.68 -7.81 0.45
C VAL A 59 -8.87 -6.77 1.54
N TYR A 60 -7.81 -6.52 2.31
CA TYR A 60 -7.76 -5.43 3.26
C TYR A 60 -6.77 -4.37 2.75
N GLY A 61 -7.29 -3.20 2.38
CA GLY A 61 -6.47 -2.06 1.97
C GLY A 61 -6.26 -1.09 3.13
N GLY A 62 -5.12 -0.40 3.13
CA GLY A 62 -4.91 0.70 4.06
C GLY A 62 -3.61 1.44 3.82
N THR A 63 -3.29 2.30 4.77
CA THR A 63 -2.08 3.12 4.77
C THR A 63 -1.40 3.05 6.12
N TYR A 64 -0.09 3.23 6.19
CA TYR A 64 0.66 3.24 7.45
C TYR A 64 1.71 4.34 7.50
N GLY A 65 1.94 4.89 8.69
CA GLY A 65 2.89 5.97 8.97
C GLY A 65 2.57 7.31 8.30
N VAL A 66 3.43 8.33 8.53
CA VAL A 66 3.41 9.62 7.83
C VAL A 66 4.71 9.80 7.05
N GLN A 67 4.63 10.05 5.75
CA GLN A 67 5.84 10.22 4.93
C GLN A 67 6.59 11.48 5.33
N THR A 68 7.90 11.46 5.10
CA THR A 68 8.76 12.61 5.34
C THR A 68 9.43 13.09 4.05
N GLN A 69 9.72 14.38 3.98
CA GLN A 69 10.52 14.99 2.92
C GLN A 69 11.61 15.85 3.56
N ALA A 70 12.82 15.83 3.00
CA ALA A 70 13.87 16.77 3.38
C ALA A 70 13.43 18.21 3.07
N ASP A 71 13.58 19.10 4.04
CA ASP A 71 13.47 20.55 3.83
C ASP A 71 14.73 21.13 3.16
N GLY A 72 14.78 22.45 2.98
CA GLY A 72 15.91 23.11 2.32
C GLY A 72 17.26 22.96 3.05
N ASN A 73 17.26 22.51 4.31
CA ASN A 73 18.46 22.25 5.11
C ASN A 73 18.84 20.76 5.11
N GLY A 74 18.03 19.89 4.47
CA GLY A 74 18.21 18.44 4.51
C GLY A 74 17.50 17.75 5.68
N ASP A 75 16.78 18.50 6.53
CA ASP A 75 16.07 17.90 7.67
C ASP A 75 14.74 17.30 7.22
N HIS A 76 14.48 16.04 7.59
CA HIS A 76 13.24 15.36 7.22
C HIS A 76 12.05 15.84 8.06
N ARG A 77 11.02 16.34 7.39
CA ARG A 77 9.76 16.79 8.00
C ARG A 77 8.60 15.93 7.52
N GLU A 78 7.71 15.59 8.43
CA GLU A 78 6.46 14.90 8.11
C GLU A 78 5.57 15.75 7.19
N ILE A 79 4.92 15.10 6.23
CA ILE A 79 4.07 15.79 5.24
C ILE A 79 2.61 15.75 5.66
N PHE A 80 2.04 16.94 5.85
CA PHE A 80 0.61 17.16 6.07
C PHE A 80 0.05 18.08 4.98
N LEU A 81 -1.18 17.83 4.55
CA LEU A 81 -1.87 18.62 3.53
C LEU A 81 -2.83 19.65 4.11
N ASP A 82 -3.13 19.57 5.40
CA ASP A 82 -4.10 20.43 6.04
C ASP A 82 -3.87 20.53 7.56
N PHE A 83 -4.11 21.71 8.09
CA PHE A 83 -4.00 22.06 9.50
C PHE A 83 -5.28 22.77 9.96
N ASP A 84 -5.67 22.59 11.22
CA ASP A 84 -6.76 23.35 11.83
C ASP A 84 -6.31 24.80 12.16
N PRO A 85 -7.23 25.71 12.55
CA PRO A 85 -6.86 27.08 12.92
C PRO A 85 -5.90 27.20 14.12
N ASN A 86 -5.75 26.14 14.92
CA ASN A 86 -4.81 26.06 16.05
C ASN A 86 -3.48 25.41 15.66
N GLY A 87 -3.26 25.12 14.36
CA GLY A 87 -2.06 24.47 13.84
C GLY A 87 -2.02 22.95 14.05
N ARG A 88 -3.11 22.30 14.46
CA ARG A 88 -3.16 20.84 14.60
C ARG A 88 -3.33 20.18 13.23
N THR A 89 -2.62 19.09 13.00
CA THR A 89 -2.65 18.37 11.73
C THR A 89 -4.00 17.68 11.52
N ARG A 90 -4.61 17.87 10.34
CA ARG A 90 -5.89 17.24 9.98
C ARG A 90 -5.73 16.16 8.92
N LEU A 91 -4.87 16.40 7.92
CA LEU A 91 -4.67 15.47 6.81
C LEU A 91 -3.21 15.10 6.66
N ARG A 92 -2.84 13.90 7.10
CA ARG A 92 -1.49 13.33 6.93
C ARG A 92 -1.33 12.66 5.58
N ALA A 93 -0.16 12.80 4.97
CA ALA A 93 0.22 12.00 3.82
C ALA A 93 0.94 10.72 4.29
N PRO A 94 0.45 9.52 3.92
CA PRO A 94 0.97 8.28 4.49
C PRO A 94 2.36 7.90 3.98
N LYS A 95 3.15 7.14 4.78
CA LYS A 95 4.45 6.55 4.34
C LYS A 95 4.24 5.51 3.26
N VAL A 96 3.30 4.59 3.50
CA VAL A 96 3.04 3.45 2.62
C VAL A 96 1.56 3.23 2.43
N TYR A 97 1.22 2.67 1.28
CA TYR A 97 -0.05 1.97 1.05
C TYR A 97 0.20 0.48 1.12
N TYR A 98 -0.80 -0.27 1.57
CA TYR A 98 -0.73 -1.73 1.58
C TYR A 98 -2.05 -2.36 1.12
N LYS A 99 -1.94 -3.56 0.55
CA LYS A 99 -3.05 -4.49 0.34
C LYS A 99 -2.68 -5.84 0.93
N ILE A 100 -3.53 -6.36 1.81
CA ILE A 100 -3.43 -7.71 2.34
C ILE A 100 -4.43 -8.57 1.61
N LEU A 101 -3.97 -9.62 0.95
CA LEU A 101 -4.82 -10.65 0.37
C LEU A 101 -4.88 -11.82 1.36
N HIS A 102 -6.08 -12.26 1.72
CA HIS A 102 -6.29 -13.42 2.56
C HIS A 102 -7.22 -14.41 1.87
N ASN A 103 -6.70 -15.59 1.56
CA ASN A 103 -7.47 -16.74 1.11
C ASN A 103 -7.92 -17.55 2.33
N GLU A 104 -9.15 -17.30 2.78
CA GLU A 104 -9.72 -17.97 3.96
C GLU A 104 -9.79 -19.50 3.81
N ALA A 105 -9.99 -20.01 2.60
CA ALA A 105 -10.16 -21.46 2.37
C ALA A 105 -8.90 -22.27 2.66
N GLN A 106 -7.72 -21.67 2.44
CA GLN A 106 -6.41 -22.31 2.68
C GLN A 106 -5.66 -21.67 3.85
N ASN A 107 -6.27 -20.69 4.51
CA ASN A 107 -5.64 -19.78 5.46
C ASN A 107 -4.25 -19.30 4.99
N SER A 108 -4.19 -18.83 3.75
CA SER A 108 -2.97 -18.27 3.16
C SER A 108 -3.14 -16.79 2.86
N GLY A 109 -2.04 -16.03 2.84
CA GLY A 109 -2.13 -14.59 2.64
C GLY A 109 -0.80 -13.93 2.34
N ILE A 110 -0.86 -12.71 1.85
CA ILE A 110 0.31 -11.91 1.49
C ILE A 110 0.00 -10.43 1.63
N VAL A 111 1.00 -9.65 2.03
CA VAL A 111 0.92 -8.19 2.04
C VAL A 111 1.72 -7.66 0.87
N LEU A 112 1.13 -6.75 0.11
CA LEU A 112 1.77 -5.98 -0.95
C LEU A 112 1.84 -4.54 -0.47
N ILE A 113 3.04 -3.95 -0.49
CA ILE A 113 3.32 -2.65 0.11
C ILE A 113 3.94 -1.74 -0.96
N GLY A 114 3.43 -0.52 -1.06
CA GLY A 114 3.97 0.52 -1.92
C GLY A 114 4.42 1.73 -1.10
N VAL A 115 5.66 2.16 -1.32
CA VAL A 115 6.23 3.35 -0.68
C VAL A 115 5.70 4.60 -1.36
N ASN A 116 4.93 5.38 -0.59
CA ASN A 116 4.31 6.62 -1.05
C ASN A 116 5.29 7.80 -0.92
N ASN A 117 6.48 7.65 -1.46
CA ASN A 117 7.46 8.71 -1.63
C ASN A 117 8.35 8.37 -2.82
N VAL A 118 8.37 9.24 -3.84
CA VAL A 118 9.17 9.06 -5.08
C VAL A 118 10.47 9.87 -5.07
N HIS A 119 10.72 10.62 -3.99
CA HIS A 119 11.87 11.51 -3.82
C HIS A 119 12.85 10.99 -2.76
N ILE A 120 12.57 9.84 -2.16
CA ILE A 120 13.39 9.19 -1.15
C ILE A 120 14.46 8.31 -1.80
N SER A 121 15.64 8.18 -1.18
CA SER A 121 16.69 7.28 -1.65
C SER A 121 16.43 5.82 -1.27
N LEU A 122 17.14 4.88 -1.94
CA LEU A 122 17.07 3.46 -1.58
C LEU A 122 17.60 3.18 -0.16
N GLU A 123 18.63 3.91 0.27
CA GLU A 123 19.20 3.77 1.62
C GLU A 123 18.16 4.13 2.69
N GLU A 124 17.46 5.25 2.51
CA GLU A 124 16.41 5.66 3.43
C GLU A 124 15.19 4.73 3.40
N ILE A 125 14.85 4.17 2.24
CA ILE A 125 13.81 3.14 2.15
C ILE A 125 14.19 1.94 3.01
N GLN A 126 15.41 1.42 2.83
CA GLN A 126 15.90 0.27 3.57
C GLN A 126 15.92 0.51 5.08
N ARG A 127 16.22 1.75 5.50
CA ARG A 127 16.25 2.13 6.91
C ARG A 127 14.87 2.33 7.53
N ASP A 128 13.97 3.06 6.85
CA ASP A 128 12.78 3.65 7.50
C ASP A 128 11.43 3.19 6.91
N TYR A 129 11.45 2.40 5.83
CA TYR A 129 10.25 2.00 5.08
C TYR A 129 10.10 0.50 4.87
N ILE A 130 11.06 -0.33 5.34
CA ILE A 130 10.94 -1.79 5.32
C ILE A 130 10.42 -2.27 6.68
N PHE A 131 9.15 -2.69 6.70
CA PHE A 131 8.44 -3.10 7.92
C PHE A 131 8.46 -4.61 8.20
N CYS A 132 9.08 -5.40 7.33
CA CYS A 132 9.03 -6.86 7.36
C CYS A 132 10.03 -7.45 6.37
N THR A 133 10.28 -8.75 6.50
CA THR A 133 11.15 -9.47 5.57
C THR A 133 10.55 -9.45 4.16
N ASP A 134 11.31 -8.95 3.20
CA ASP A 134 10.87 -8.82 1.81
C ASP A 134 10.81 -10.20 1.12
N VAL A 135 9.61 -10.65 0.79
CA VAL A 135 9.34 -11.91 0.08
C VAL A 135 9.05 -11.71 -1.41
N SER A 136 9.27 -10.51 -1.97
CA SER A 136 8.95 -10.18 -3.37
C SER A 136 9.60 -11.13 -4.38
N SER A 137 10.79 -11.68 -4.08
CA SER A 137 11.48 -12.64 -4.95
C SER A 137 10.74 -13.97 -5.11
N ARG A 138 9.80 -14.29 -4.22
CA ARG A 138 8.94 -15.48 -4.28
C ARG A 138 7.68 -15.26 -5.12
N ILE A 139 7.42 -14.03 -5.55
CA ILE A 139 6.20 -13.64 -6.27
C ILE A 139 6.53 -13.57 -7.76
N GLY A 140 6.04 -14.56 -8.52
CA GLY A 140 6.18 -14.60 -9.97
C GLY A 140 5.04 -13.92 -10.75
N TRP A 141 3.97 -13.49 -10.07
CA TRP A 141 2.73 -13.08 -10.72
C TRP A 141 2.51 -11.55 -10.79
N ILE A 142 3.44 -10.74 -10.27
CA ILE A 142 3.41 -9.27 -10.41
C ILE A 142 4.51 -8.83 -11.37
N ASN A 143 4.11 -8.19 -12.48
CA ASN A 143 5.06 -7.58 -13.41
C ASN A 143 5.37 -6.13 -13.02
N TRP A 144 6.15 -5.97 -11.96
CA TRP A 144 6.58 -4.67 -11.41
C TRP A 144 8.07 -4.42 -11.60
N ASP A 145 8.43 -3.13 -11.56
CA ASP A 145 9.82 -2.68 -11.50
C ASP A 145 10.07 -2.15 -10.09
N ARG A 146 10.15 -3.10 -9.15
CA ARG A 146 9.92 -2.88 -7.72
C ARG A 146 10.86 -1.85 -7.07
N GLU A 147 12.07 -1.71 -7.60
CA GLU A 147 13.11 -0.79 -7.10
C GLU A 147 13.12 0.56 -7.84
N ASN A 148 12.27 0.72 -8.86
CA ASN A 148 12.18 1.96 -9.63
C ASN A 148 11.42 3.04 -8.84
N LEU A 149 12.18 3.89 -8.17
CA LEU A 149 11.70 4.98 -7.33
C LEU A 149 10.78 5.95 -8.08
N SER A 150 11.05 6.19 -9.37
CA SER A 150 10.20 7.07 -10.19
C SER A 150 8.78 6.52 -10.39
N ARG A 151 8.59 5.21 -10.23
CA ARG A 151 7.30 4.51 -10.28
C ARG A 151 6.79 4.10 -8.88
N GLY A 152 7.50 4.50 -7.83
CA GLY A 152 7.28 4.15 -6.45
C GLY A 152 7.84 2.77 -6.08
N TYR A 153 8.72 2.74 -5.08
CA TYR A 153 9.26 1.48 -4.57
C TYR A 153 8.14 0.59 -4.04
N SER A 154 8.21 -0.71 -4.27
CA SER A 154 7.20 -1.66 -3.80
C SER A 154 7.85 -2.97 -3.38
N TYR A 155 7.23 -3.65 -2.41
CA TYR A 155 7.70 -4.92 -1.90
C TYR A 155 6.54 -5.73 -1.31
N ALA A 156 6.83 -6.93 -0.82
CA ALA A 156 5.82 -7.81 -0.25
C ALA A 156 6.30 -8.48 1.03
N CYS A 157 5.36 -8.84 1.88
CA CYS A 157 5.64 -9.41 3.19
C CYS A 157 4.64 -10.51 3.60
N GLU A 158 5.06 -11.27 4.61
CA GLU A 158 4.17 -12.13 5.39
C GLU A 158 3.16 -11.29 6.20
N VAL A 159 1.90 -11.74 6.21
CA VAL A 159 0.78 -11.02 6.87
C VAL A 159 1.02 -10.84 8.36
N ASN A 160 1.45 -11.90 9.03
CA ASN A 160 1.61 -11.89 10.49
C ASN A 160 2.76 -10.97 10.92
N GLU A 161 3.83 -10.87 10.14
CA GLU A 161 4.95 -9.97 10.43
C GLU A 161 4.55 -8.51 10.27
N PHE A 162 3.89 -8.18 9.16
CA PHE A 162 3.38 -6.83 8.93
C PHE A 162 2.33 -6.41 9.99
N ASN A 163 1.45 -7.31 10.40
CA ASN A 163 0.46 -7.03 11.46
C ASN A 163 1.10 -6.77 12.83
N ARG A 164 2.27 -7.35 13.14
CA ARG A 164 3.00 -7.03 14.38
C ARG A 164 3.51 -5.59 14.40
N VAL A 165 3.79 -5.01 13.23
CA VAL A 165 4.23 -3.61 13.12
C VAL A 165 3.05 -2.65 13.17
N THR A 166 1.98 -2.93 12.43
CA THR A 166 0.86 -1.98 12.27
C THR A 166 -0.23 -2.13 13.33
N GLY A 167 -0.49 -3.34 13.81
CA GLY A 167 -1.61 -3.65 14.71
C GLY A 167 -2.99 -3.43 14.10
N HIS A 168 -3.12 -3.19 12.80
CA HIS A 168 -4.39 -2.81 12.16
C HIS A 168 -5.40 -3.97 12.09
N LEU A 169 -4.92 -5.21 11.98
CA LEU A 169 -5.74 -6.42 11.90
C LEU A 169 -5.32 -7.44 12.97
N PRO A 170 -5.55 -7.15 14.26
CA PRO A 170 -5.01 -7.95 15.36
C PRO A 170 -5.56 -9.39 15.42
N GLN A 171 -6.71 -9.63 14.78
CA GLN A 171 -7.35 -10.94 14.72
C GLN A 171 -6.95 -11.76 13.49
N LEU A 172 -6.28 -11.15 12.50
CA LEU A 172 -5.89 -11.84 11.29
C LEU A 172 -4.56 -12.58 11.50
N ASN A 173 -4.64 -13.91 11.53
CA ASN A 173 -3.48 -14.80 11.62
C ASN A 173 -3.52 -15.84 10.48
N VAL A 174 -2.51 -15.78 9.62
CA VAL A 174 -2.40 -16.58 8.40
C VAL A 174 -1.41 -17.73 8.61
N ALA A 175 -1.70 -18.92 8.08
CA ALA A 175 -0.88 -20.12 8.25
C ALA A 175 0.25 -20.24 7.21
N SER A 176 0.09 -19.65 6.02
CA SER A 176 1.06 -19.76 4.93
C SER A 176 1.04 -18.56 3.97
N LEU A 177 2.12 -18.38 3.22
CA LEU A 177 2.22 -17.33 2.21
C LEU A 177 1.34 -17.64 0.99
N LEU A 178 0.61 -16.64 0.50
CA LEU A 178 -0.13 -16.72 -0.76
C LEU A 178 0.77 -16.30 -1.94
N ILE A 179 1.39 -17.29 -2.59
CA ILE A 179 2.24 -17.12 -3.80
C ILE A 179 1.68 -17.84 -4.99
#